data_AF-A0A8T5N189-F1
#
_entry.id   AF-A0A8T5N189-F1
#
_cell.length_a   1.000
_cell.length_b   1.000
_cell.length_c   1.000
_cell.angle_alpha   90.00
_cell.angle_beta   90.00
_cell.angle_gamma   90.00
#
_symmetry.space_group_name_H-M   'P 1'
#
loop_
_entity.id
_entity.type
_entity.pdbx_description
1 polymer ?
#
loop_
_entity_poly.entity_id
_entity_poly.type
_entity_poly.pdbx_seq_one_letter_code
_entity_poly.pdbx_strand_id
1 'polypeptide(L)'
;MMRRGILMTLPKSDDVTEYLFVFSKPIIDACSIRLIEIKTLEGNKSNKENFESILKNLNFKMIIFNGHGSKTCICGHNDGELIKLGENEALLKKKNYLCQVLLGSRWFGKRIYERG
;
A
#
# COMPACT_ATOMS: atom_id res chain seq x y z
N MET A 1 4.73 -13.81 17.20
CA MET A 1 5.85 -13.95 16.24
C MET A 1 5.49 -13.21 14.96
N MET A 2 6.39 -12.41 14.38
CA MET A 2 6.12 -11.73 13.10
C MET A 2 6.12 -12.74 11.95
N ARG A 3 5.13 -12.65 11.08
CA ARG A 3 5.02 -13.55 9.91
C ARG A 3 5.63 -12.91 8.68
N ARG A 4 6.15 -13.75 7.78
CA ARG A 4 6.58 -13.32 6.44
C ARG A 4 5.33 -13.13 5.60
N GLY A 5 4.99 -11.88 5.34
CA GLY A 5 3.85 -11.56 4.49
C GLY A 5 3.85 -10.12 4.00
N ILE A 6 2.94 -9.85 3.08
CA ILE A 6 2.79 -8.58 2.37
C ILE A 6 1.33 -8.16 2.40
N LEU A 7 1.08 -6.89 2.75
CA LEU A 7 -0.18 -6.21 2.44
C LEU A 7 -0.01 -5.46 1.12
N MET A 8 -0.94 -5.60 0.18
CA MET A 8 -0.89 -4.89 -1.11
C MET A 8 -2.21 -4.19 -1.40
N THR A 9 -2.17 -2.91 -1.76
CA THR A 9 -3.35 -2.22 -2.30
C THR A 9 -3.44 -2.44 -3.80
N LEU A 10 -4.65 -2.66 -4.32
CA LEU A 10 -4.93 -2.90 -5.73
C LEU A 10 -6.20 -2.11 -6.10
N PRO A 11 -6.16 -0.76 -6.05
CA PRO A 11 -7.30 0.03 -6.47
C PRO A 11 -7.63 -0.24 -7.94
N LYS A 12 -8.91 -0.12 -8.29
CA LYS A 12 -9.37 -0.24 -9.67
C LYS A 12 -10.27 0.94 -9.97
N SER A 13 -9.70 2.02 -10.49
CA SER A 13 -10.40 3.31 -10.64
C SER A 13 -10.25 3.93 -12.02
N ASP A 14 -9.18 3.55 -12.74
CA ASP A 14 -8.89 3.98 -14.10
C ASP A 14 -7.91 2.99 -14.78
N ASP A 15 -7.65 3.20 -16.06
CA ASP A 15 -6.74 2.39 -16.87
C ASP A 15 -5.31 2.33 -16.29
N VAL A 16 -4.92 3.38 -15.55
CA VAL A 16 -3.59 3.53 -14.96
C VAL A 16 -3.44 2.63 -13.73
N THR A 17 -4.45 2.56 -12.89
CA THR A 17 -4.52 1.63 -11.75
C THR A 17 -4.67 0.17 -12.22
N GLU A 18 -5.29 -0.07 -13.39
CA GLU A 18 -5.33 -1.38 -14.03
C GLU A 18 -3.92 -1.84 -14.51
N TYR A 19 -3.10 -0.93 -15.00
CA TYR A 19 -1.69 -1.23 -15.29
C TYR A 19 -0.93 -1.68 -14.03
N LEU A 20 -1.09 -0.98 -12.90
CA LEU A 20 -0.45 -1.37 -11.63
C LEU A 20 -0.90 -2.76 -11.15
N PHE A 21 -2.15 -3.14 -11.41
CA PHE A 21 -2.65 -4.49 -11.14
C PHE A 21 -1.88 -5.54 -11.96
N VAL A 22 -1.70 -5.32 -13.27
CA VAL A 22 -0.94 -6.22 -14.14
C VAL A 22 0.51 -6.38 -13.65
N PHE A 23 1.16 -5.29 -13.24
CA PHE A 23 2.52 -5.32 -12.69
C PHE A 23 2.63 -6.00 -11.32
N SER A 24 1.53 -6.03 -10.58
CA SER A 24 1.47 -6.69 -9.27
C SER A 24 1.30 -8.21 -9.39
N LYS A 25 0.75 -8.72 -10.49
CA LYS A 25 0.48 -10.15 -10.67
C LYS A 25 1.72 -11.05 -10.49
N PRO A 26 2.89 -10.76 -11.09
CA PRO A 26 4.09 -11.57 -10.85
C PRO A 26 4.54 -11.58 -9.37
N ILE A 27 4.31 -10.50 -8.63
CA ILE A 27 4.64 -10.42 -7.19
C ILE A 27 3.70 -11.33 -6.40
N ILE A 28 2.40 -11.30 -6.71
CA ILE A 28 1.38 -12.15 -6.09
C ILE A 28 1.71 -13.62 -6.34
N ASP A 29 1.99 -13.98 -7.60
CA ASP A 29 2.34 -15.34 -8.00
C ASP A 29 3.61 -15.84 -7.29
N ALA A 30 4.64 -14.99 -7.23
CA ALA A 30 5.88 -15.32 -6.52
C ALA A 30 5.67 -15.51 -5.01
N CYS A 31 4.77 -14.73 -4.38
CA CYS A 31 4.44 -14.90 -2.96
C CYS A 31 3.77 -16.26 -2.70
N SER A 32 2.86 -16.66 -3.58
CA SER A 32 2.19 -17.97 -3.53
C SER A 32 3.21 -19.12 -3.60
N ILE A 33 4.15 -19.06 -4.55
CA ILE A 33 5.20 -20.07 -4.73
C ILE A 33 6.14 -20.15 -3.51
N ARG A 34 6.44 -19.00 -2.89
CA ARG A 34 7.43 -18.89 -1.79
C ARG A 34 6.84 -19.04 -0.39
N LEU A 35 5.56 -19.42 -0.27
CA LEU A 35 4.85 -19.51 1.02
C LEU A 35 4.90 -18.19 1.82
N ILE A 36 4.87 -17.06 1.11
CA ILE A 36 4.77 -15.73 1.72
C ILE A 36 3.29 -15.37 1.76
N GLU A 37 2.76 -15.07 2.95
CA GLU A 37 1.36 -14.72 3.13
C GLU A 37 1.07 -13.39 2.43
N ILE A 38 0.11 -13.33 1.53
CA ILE A 38 -0.27 -12.10 0.83
C ILE A 38 -1.71 -11.73 1.14
N LYS A 39 -1.92 -10.48 1.54
CA LYS A 39 -3.25 -9.91 1.76
C LYS A 39 -3.45 -8.74 0.82
N THR A 40 -4.53 -8.76 0.04
CA THR A 40 -4.83 -7.71 -0.94
C THR A 40 -6.02 -6.85 -0.51
N LEU A 41 -5.97 -5.57 -0.86
CA LEU A 41 -7.08 -4.63 -0.79
C LEU A 41 -7.47 -4.25 -2.22
N GLU A 42 -8.40 -4.99 -2.81
CA GLU A 42 -8.79 -4.85 -4.21
C GLU A 42 -9.99 -3.92 -4.43
N GLY A 43 -9.93 -3.13 -5.50
CA GLY A 43 -11.01 -2.25 -5.94
C GLY A 43 -11.50 -1.35 -4.80
N ASN A 44 -12.81 -1.29 -4.59
CA ASN A 44 -13.44 -0.50 -3.54
C ASN A 44 -13.01 -0.86 -2.11
N LYS A 45 -12.38 -2.02 -1.88
CA LYS A 45 -11.80 -2.38 -0.57
C LYS A 45 -10.53 -1.59 -0.28
N SER A 46 -9.86 -1.04 -1.29
CA SER A 46 -8.72 -0.14 -1.15
C SER A 46 -9.17 1.25 -0.68
N ASN A 47 -9.74 1.33 0.51
CA ASN A 47 -10.20 2.57 1.14
C ASN A 47 -9.61 2.71 2.56
N LYS A 48 -9.71 3.91 3.13
CA LYS A 48 -9.11 4.27 4.42
C LYS A 48 -9.56 3.34 5.55
N GLU A 49 -10.86 3.12 5.68
CA GLU A 49 -11.45 2.34 6.79
C GLU A 49 -10.93 0.90 6.79
N ASN A 50 -10.97 0.24 5.63
CA ASN A 50 -10.46 -1.12 5.49
C ASN A 50 -8.94 -1.19 5.68
N PHE A 51 -8.21 -0.22 5.15
CA PHE A 51 -6.77 -0.14 5.30
C PHE A 51 -6.35 -0.03 6.76
N GLU A 52 -6.92 0.93 7.50
CA GLU A 52 -6.65 1.13 8.93
C GLU A 52 -7.08 -0.09 9.77
N SER A 53 -8.24 -0.68 9.46
CA SER A 53 -8.73 -1.89 10.13
C SER A 53 -7.78 -3.08 9.95
N ILE A 54 -7.26 -3.28 8.74
CA ILE A 54 -6.28 -4.33 8.47
C ILE A 54 -4.98 -4.06 9.21
N LEU A 55 -4.46 -2.82 9.18
CA LEU A 55 -3.18 -2.48 9.81
C LEU A 55 -3.16 -2.79 11.32
N LYS A 56 -4.27 -2.58 12.02
CA LYS A 56 -4.41 -2.91 13.45
C LYS A 56 -4.15 -4.38 13.76
N ASN A 57 -4.54 -5.26 12.83
CA ASN A 57 -4.44 -6.71 12.98
C ASN A 57 -3.28 -7.31 12.16
N LEU A 58 -2.53 -6.48 11.43
CA LEU A 58 -1.51 -6.94 10.50
C LEU A 58 -0.22 -7.32 11.23
N ASN A 59 0.10 -8.61 11.21
CA ASN A 59 1.35 -9.17 11.74
C ASN A 59 2.53 -9.13 10.74
N PHE A 60 2.31 -8.56 9.55
CA PHE A 60 3.36 -8.30 8.55
C PHE A 60 3.97 -6.91 8.71
N LYS A 61 5.20 -6.80 8.24
CA LYS A 61 5.91 -5.52 8.15
C LYS A 61 5.92 -4.92 6.76
N MET A 62 5.74 -5.72 5.70
CA MET A 62 5.83 -5.26 4.32
C MET A 62 4.46 -4.78 3.81
N ILE A 63 4.42 -3.59 3.23
CA ILE A 63 3.24 -3.03 2.56
C ILE A 63 3.64 -2.57 1.15
N ILE A 64 2.84 -2.89 0.13
CA ILE A 64 3.00 -2.37 -1.23
C ILE A 64 1.77 -1.52 -1.53
N PHE A 65 2.01 -0.23 -1.77
CA PHE A 65 0.97 0.70 -2.17
C PHE A 65 0.95 0.83 -3.69
N ASN A 66 -0.15 0.44 -4.31
CA ASN A 66 -0.51 0.81 -5.67
C ASN A 66 -1.63 1.85 -5.64
N GLY A 67 -1.59 2.80 -6.56
CA GLY A 67 -2.61 3.83 -6.73
C GLY A 67 -2.02 5.17 -7.15
N HIS A 68 -2.87 6.19 -7.08
CA HIS A 68 -2.44 7.58 -7.20
C HIS A 68 -1.90 8.10 -5.87
N GLY A 69 -1.34 9.30 -5.93
CA GLY A 69 -0.93 10.01 -4.73
C GLY A 69 -0.23 11.30 -5.06
N SER A 70 0.40 11.86 -4.05
CA SER A 70 1.06 13.15 -4.15
C SER A 70 2.28 13.19 -3.23
N LYS A 71 2.86 14.39 -3.07
CA LYS A 71 3.94 14.62 -2.09
C LYS A 71 3.48 14.48 -0.64
N THR A 72 2.17 14.42 -0.38
CA THR A 72 1.60 14.42 0.98
C THR A 72 0.57 13.34 1.21
N CYS A 73 0.21 12.53 0.21
CA CYS A 73 -0.75 11.44 0.39
C CYS A 73 -0.49 10.24 -0.52
N ILE A 74 -0.98 9.08 -0.08
CA ILE A 74 -1.14 7.86 -0.87
C ILE A 74 -2.64 7.61 -0.97
N CYS A 75 -3.13 7.40 -2.19
CA CYS A 75 -4.54 7.18 -2.47
C CYS A 75 -4.83 5.72 -2.81
N GLY A 76 -6.08 5.33 -2.57
CA GLY A 76 -6.64 4.03 -2.90
C GLY A 76 -7.65 4.17 -4.04
N HIS A 77 -8.80 3.53 -3.90
CA HIS A 77 -9.85 3.57 -4.91
C HIS A 77 -10.51 4.96 -4.98
N ASN A 78 -10.69 5.43 -6.20
CA ASN A 78 -11.30 6.70 -6.59
C ASN A 78 -10.62 7.89 -5.89
N ASP A 79 -9.29 7.84 -5.83
CA ASP A 79 -8.44 8.83 -5.18
C ASP A 79 -8.69 9.04 -3.69
N GLY A 80 -9.41 8.12 -3.04
CA GLY A 80 -9.64 8.14 -1.60
C GLY A 80 -8.32 8.02 -0.82
N GLU A 81 -8.04 8.97 0.07
CA GLU A 81 -6.80 9.01 0.85
C GLU A 81 -6.67 7.78 1.78
N LEU A 82 -5.60 7.00 1.64
CA LEU A 82 -5.26 5.91 2.55
C LEU A 82 -4.32 6.38 3.67
N ILE A 83 -3.28 7.11 3.27
CA ILE A 83 -2.30 7.70 4.17
C ILE A 83 -2.11 9.16 3.78
N LYS A 84 -2.06 10.04 4.77
CA LYS A 84 -1.82 11.46 4.60
C LYS A 84 -0.85 12.00 5.64
N LEU A 85 0.06 12.86 5.16
CA LEU A 85 1.09 13.48 5.97
C LEU A 85 0.45 14.34 7.07
N GLY A 86 0.91 14.18 8.30
CA GLY A 86 0.40 14.90 9.47
C GLY A 86 -0.95 14.41 10.00
N GLU A 87 -1.62 13.47 9.34
CA GLU A 87 -2.89 12.90 9.81
C GLU A 87 -2.71 11.48 10.37
N ASN A 88 -2.39 10.51 9.49
CA ASN A 88 -2.35 9.09 9.86
C ASN A 88 -1.05 8.39 9.42
N GLU A 89 -0.01 9.16 9.07
CA GLU A 89 1.32 8.63 8.71
C GLU A 89 1.95 7.75 9.82
N ALA A 90 1.58 7.99 11.08
CA ALA A 90 2.06 7.21 12.23
C ALA A 90 1.67 5.72 12.14
N LEU A 91 0.64 5.37 11.36
CA LEU A 91 0.25 3.99 11.09
C LEU A 91 1.33 3.19 10.33
N LEU A 92 2.24 3.88 9.64
CA LEU A 92 3.36 3.26 8.92
C LEU A 92 4.61 3.10 9.78
N LYS A 93 4.60 3.60 11.02
CA LYS A 93 5.76 3.50 11.92
C LYS A 93 6.13 2.04 12.16
N LYS A 94 7.41 1.70 12.03
CA LYS A 94 7.96 0.33 12.12
C LYS A 94 7.48 -0.64 11.02
N LYS A 95 6.86 -0.15 9.95
CA LYS A 95 6.51 -0.92 8.75
C LYS A 95 7.49 -0.58 7.62
N ASN A 96 7.84 -1.58 6.81
CA ASN A 96 8.55 -1.41 5.56
C ASN A 96 7.51 -1.26 4.45
N TYR A 97 7.64 -0.25 3.60
CA TYR A 97 6.68 -0.06 2.52
C TYR A 97 7.34 0.33 1.21
N LEU A 98 6.74 -0.11 0.12
CA LEU A 98 7.08 0.26 -1.25
C LEU A 98 5.87 0.99 -1.85
N CYS A 99 6.10 2.18 -2.41
CA CYS A 99 5.05 2.96 -3.06
C CYS A 99 5.23 2.90 -4.58
N GLN A 100 4.36 2.14 -5.26
CA GLN A 100 4.16 2.18 -6.70
C GLN A 100 3.04 3.18 -7.00
N VAL A 101 3.36 4.45 -6.74
CA VAL A 101 2.40 5.55 -6.90
C VAL A 101 2.75 6.36 -8.14
N LEU A 102 1.77 6.50 -9.03
CA LEU A 102 1.90 7.32 -10.23
C LEU A 102 1.60 8.79 -9.85
N LEU A 103 2.62 9.62 -10.08
CA LEU A 103 2.81 11.03 -9.68
C LEU A 103 3.19 11.27 -8.20
N GLY A 104 4.40 11.79 -7.97
CA GLY A 104 4.85 12.40 -6.70
C GLY A 104 5.71 11.55 -5.74
N SER A 105 5.90 10.26 -6.02
CA SER A 105 6.49 9.26 -5.12
C SER A 105 7.97 9.46 -4.73
N ARG A 106 8.74 10.30 -5.43
CA ARG A 106 10.18 10.49 -5.12
C ARG A 106 10.44 11.27 -3.81
N TRP A 107 9.47 12.07 -3.33
CA TRP A 107 9.64 12.91 -2.13
C TRP A 107 8.98 12.34 -0.87
N PHE A 108 7.87 11.60 -1.01
CA PHE A 108 7.11 11.10 0.14
C PHE A 108 7.81 9.98 0.90
N GLY A 109 8.41 9.01 0.18
CA GLY A 109 9.13 7.89 0.80
C GLY A 109 10.33 8.32 1.63
N LYS A 110 11.07 9.35 1.18
CA LYS A 110 12.21 9.90 1.93
C LYS A 110 11.77 10.57 3.23
N ARG A 111 10.68 11.34 3.19
CA ARG A 111 10.21 12.15 4.34
C ARG A 111 9.59 11.32 5.46
N ILE A 112 8.92 10.22 5.13
CA ILE A 112 8.39 9.30 6.14
C ILE A 112 9.51 8.43 6.72
N TYR A 113 10.48 7.97 5.92
CA TYR A 113 11.65 7.25 6.44
C TYR A 113 12.46 8.09 7.45
N GLU A 114 12.61 9.39 7.19
CA GLU A 114 13.33 10.31 8.08
C GLU A 114 12.57 10.66 9.38
N ARG A 115 11.24 10.40 9.45
CA ARG A 115 10.38 10.78 10.59
C ARG A 115 9.82 9.60 11.41
N GLY A 116 9.93 8.37 10.91
CA GLY A 116 9.41 7.15 11.55
C GLY A 116 10.46 6.42 12.37
#